data_AF-A0A1L9V4C6-F1
#
_entry.id   AF-A0A1L9V4C6-F1
#
_cell.length_a   1.000
_cell.length_b   1.000
_cell.length_c   1.000
_cell.angle_alpha   90.00
_cell.angle_beta   90.00
_cell.angle_gamma   90.00
#
_symmetry.space_group_name_H-M   'P 1'
#
loop_
_entity.id
_entity.type
_entity.pdbx_description
1 polymer ?
#
loop_
_entity_poly.entity_id
_entity_poly.type
_entity_poly.pdbx_seq_one_letter_code
_entity_poly.pdbx_strand_id
1 'polypeptide(L)'
;MMVSIPFIVAALATSAFADIHTQGVCIDTPGSGVQVYNKAATEKTCDAYKNRNTGSKQWDQCPDCTLKSERDLLYYCESEGEHIGGDELNYYCTQNGAGDSVAW
;
A
#
# COMPACT_ATOMS: atom_id res chain seq x y z
N MET A 1 -29.33 -43.33 28.49
CA MET A 1 -29.55 -42.30 27.45
C MET A 1 -28.33 -41.38 27.47
N MET A 2 -27.35 -41.60 26.60
CA MET A 2 -26.17 -40.74 26.49
C MET A 2 -26.56 -39.51 25.67
N VAL A 3 -26.52 -38.32 26.29
CA VAL A 3 -26.72 -37.05 25.59
C VAL A 3 -25.36 -36.60 25.06
N SER A 4 -25.17 -36.66 23.75
CA SER A 4 -23.97 -36.17 23.07
C SER A 4 -24.02 -34.64 23.02
N ILE A 5 -23.08 -33.98 23.70
CA ILE A 5 -22.91 -32.53 23.68
C ILE A 5 -22.04 -32.17 22.46
N PRO A 6 -22.50 -31.34 21.52
CA PRO A 6 -21.67 -30.93 20.39
C PRO A 6 -20.62 -29.91 20.88
N PHE A 7 -19.34 -30.27 20.75
CA PHE A 7 -18.23 -29.35 20.90
C PHE A 7 -18.20 -28.40 19.68
N ILE A 8 -18.69 -27.17 19.85
CA ILE A 8 -18.53 -26.12 18.85
C ILE A 8 -17.12 -25.54 19.02
N VAL A 9 -16.22 -25.89 18.10
CA VAL A 9 -14.89 -25.27 18.00
C VAL A 9 -15.06 -23.94 17.26
N ALA A 10 -15.06 -22.83 18.01
CA ALA A 10 -15.03 -21.50 17.42
C ALA A 10 -13.63 -21.23 16.85
N ALA A 11 -13.49 -21.24 15.52
CA ALA A 11 -12.26 -20.82 14.85
C ALA A 11 -12.11 -19.30 14.98
N LEU A 12 -11.14 -18.85 15.77
CA LEU A 12 -10.72 -17.46 15.82
C LEU A 12 -9.95 -17.15 14.53
N ALA A 13 -10.61 -16.49 13.57
CA ALA A 13 -9.93 -15.95 12.41
C ALA A 13 -9.02 -14.80 12.86
N THR A 14 -7.70 -15.01 12.84
CA THR A 14 -6.71 -13.94 13.01
C THR A 14 -6.68 -13.14 11.70
N SER A 15 -7.40 -12.03 11.62
CA SER A 15 -7.24 -11.10 10.51
C SER A 15 -5.91 -10.37 10.69
N ALA A 16 -4.97 -10.59 9.77
CA ALA A 16 -3.82 -9.70 9.65
C ALA A 16 -4.35 -8.35 9.17
N PHE A 17 -4.21 -7.31 10.00
CA PHE A 17 -4.44 -5.93 9.57
C PHE A 17 -3.24 -5.55 8.71
N ALA A 18 -3.48 -5.30 7.43
CA ALA A 18 -2.47 -4.67 6.59
C ALA A 18 -2.35 -3.19 7.00
N ASP A 19 -1.12 -2.68 7.04
CA ASP A 19 -0.86 -1.26 7.18
C ASP A 19 -1.21 -0.57 5.85
N ILE A 20 -2.48 -0.15 5.74
CA ILE A 20 -3.07 0.46 4.55
C ILE A 20 -3.28 1.96 4.77
N HIS A 21 -3.08 2.71 3.69
CA HIS A 21 -2.98 4.16 3.67
C HIS A 21 -3.80 4.73 2.51
N THR A 22 -4.12 6.01 2.58
CA THR A 22 -4.81 6.71 1.49
C THR A 22 -3.83 7.25 0.46
N GLN A 23 -2.61 7.55 0.87
CA GLN A 23 -1.63 8.24 0.04
C GLN A 23 -0.25 7.58 0.16
N GLY A 24 0.55 7.73 -0.90
CA GLY A 24 1.91 7.21 -0.95
C GLY A 24 2.83 7.97 -1.91
N VAL A 25 4.10 8.12 -1.52
CA VAL A 25 5.17 8.71 -2.34
C VAL A 25 6.45 7.88 -2.25
N CYS A 26 7.25 7.94 -3.30
CA CYS A 26 8.60 7.40 -3.31
C CYS A 26 9.62 8.48 -2.96
N ILE A 27 10.65 8.12 -2.20
CA ILE A 27 11.71 9.03 -1.78
C ILE A 27 13.10 8.41 -1.97
N ASP A 28 14.09 9.26 -2.21
CA ASP A 28 15.50 8.92 -2.14
C ASP A 28 16.06 9.26 -0.75
N THR A 29 17.02 8.47 -0.30
CA THR A 29 17.69 8.62 1.00
C THR A 29 19.20 8.84 0.81
N PRO A 30 19.65 9.97 0.23
CA PRO A 30 21.04 10.20 -0.15
C PRO A 30 22.00 10.33 1.04
N GLY A 31 21.47 10.46 2.25
CA GLY A 31 22.23 10.55 3.49
C GLY A 31 21.35 10.32 4.71
N SER A 32 21.97 10.12 5.88
CA SER A 32 21.25 9.87 7.13
C SER A 32 20.29 11.03 7.45
N GLY A 33 19.01 10.69 7.65
CA GLY A 33 17.96 11.66 7.97
C GLY A 33 17.54 12.59 6.82
N VAL A 34 18.03 12.37 5.60
CA VAL A 34 17.66 13.15 4.43
C VAL A 34 16.70 12.34 3.56
N GLN A 35 15.54 12.91 3.28
CA GLN A 35 14.55 12.35 2.37
C GLN A 35 14.32 13.33 1.22
N VAL A 36 14.42 12.87 -0.01
CA VAL A 36 14.20 13.67 -1.21
C VAL A 36 13.10 13.03 -2.02
N TYR A 37 12.09 13.81 -2.41
CA TYR A 37 11.00 13.30 -3.22
C TYR A 37 11.48 12.76 -4.58
N ASN A 38 11.08 11.54 -4.94
CA ASN A 38 11.40 10.91 -6.22
C ASN A 38 10.14 10.83 -7.10
N LYS A 39 9.96 11.84 -7.96
CA LYS A 39 8.81 11.95 -8.86
C LYS A 39 8.67 10.77 -9.80
N ALA A 40 9.74 10.43 -10.51
CA ALA A 40 9.71 9.40 -11.54
C ALA A 40 9.37 8.01 -10.98
N ALA A 41 9.86 7.68 -9.77
CA ALA A 41 9.49 6.46 -9.08
C ALA A 41 8.03 6.51 -8.62
N THR A 42 7.56 7.65 -8.09
CA THR A 42 6.18 7.81 -7.62
C THR A 42 5.17 7.63 -8.74
N GLU A 43 5.41 8.21 -9.92
CA GLU A 43 4.55 8.06 -11.10
C GLU A 43 4.41 6.59 -11.50
N LYS A 44 5.54 5.89 -11.68
CA LYS A 44 5.57 4.46 -12.05
C LYS A 44 4.92 3.57 -11.00
N THR A 45 5.16 3.86 -9.73
CA THR A 45 4.57 3.11 -8.62
C THR A 45 3.06 3.30 -8.59
N CYS A 46 2.56 4.52 -8.81
CA CYS A 46 1.11 4.74 -8.86
C CYS A 46 0.44 4.05 -10.05
N ASP A 47 1.11 4.05 -11.22
CA ASP A 47 0.66 3.27 -12.37
C ASP A 47 0.61 1.77 -12.07
N ALA A 48 1.58 1.23 -11.33
CA ALA A 48 1.58 -0.17 -10.91
C ALA A 48 0.39 -0.47 -9.98
N TYR A 49 0.13 0.39 -8.99
CA TYR A 49 -1.02 0.28 -8.10
C TYR A 49 -2.35 0.32 -8.86
N LYS A 50 -2.51 1.26 -9.80
CA LYS A 50 -3.73 1.38 -10.60
C LYS A 50 -4.02 0.12 -11.42
N ASN A 51 -2.98 -0.56 -11.89
CA ASN A 51 -3.10 -1.79 -12.67
C ASN A 51 -3.10 -3.06 -11.80
N ARG A 52 -3.08 -2.93 -10.48
CA ARG A 52 -2.95 -4.05 -9.56
C ARG A 52 -4.24 -4.86 -9.47
N ASN A 53 -4.10 -6.18 -9.61
CA ASN A 53 -5.17 -7.15 -9.40
C ASN A 53 -4.57 -8.53 -9.10
N THR A 54 -4.09 -8.72 -7.86
CA THR A 54 -3.34 -9.93 -7.44
C THR A 54 -4.14 -10.90 -6.58
N GLY A 55 -5.41 -10.58 -6.30
CA GLY A 55 -6.22 -11.29 -5.32
C GLY A 55 -7.52 -10.54 -5.00
N SER A 56 -8.12 -10.84 -3.85
CA SER A 56 -9.45 -10.34 -3.46
C SER A 56 -9.45 -9.52 -2.16
N LYS A 57 -8.29 -9.31 -1.55
CA LYS A 57 -8.16 -8.47 -0.35
C LYS A 57 -8.08 -7.00 -0.76
N GLN A 58 -8.30 -6.09 0.19
CA GLN A 58 -8.32 -4.64 -0.07
C GLN A 58 -7.03 -4.19 -0.78
N TRP A 59 -5.86 -4.55 -0.26
CA TRP A 59 -4.55 -4.21 -0.85
C TRP A 59 -4.15 -5.03 -2.09
N ASP A 60 -4.96 -6.02 -2.51
CA ASP A 60 -4.68 -6.79 -3.73
C ASP A 60 -5.12 -6.06 -5.00
N GLN A 61 -5.86 -4.96 -4.85
CA GLN A 61 -6.44 -4.16 -5.93
C GLN A 61 -6.34 -2.68 -5.56
N CYS A 62 -6.29 -1.80 -6.55
CA CYS A 62 -6.50 -0.37 -6.31
C CYS A 62 -7.30 0.27 -7.46
N PRO A 63 -8.62 0.00 -7.52
CA PRO A 63 -9.46 0.47 -8.63
C PRO A 63 -9.58 2.00 -8.66
N ASP A 64 -9.41 2.67 -7.52
CA ASP A 64 -9.53 4.11 -7.33
C ASP A 64 -8.18 4.83 -7.31
N CYS A 65 -7.04 4.12 -7.34
CA CYS A 65 -5.73 4.74 -7.35
C CYS A 65 -5.60 5.77 -8.47
N THR A 66 -5.11 6.95 -8.13
CA THR A 66 -4.82 8.02 -9.09
C THR A 66 -3.58 8.79 -8.69
N LEU A 67 -2.78 9.17 -9.69
CA LEU A 67 -1.70 10.11 -9.48
C LEU A 67 -2.32 11.51 -9.30
N LYS A 68 -2.07 12.11 -8.15
CA LYS A 68 -2.43 13.50 -7.84
C LYS A 68 -1.18 14.36 -7.79
N SER A 69 -1.38 15.67 -7.76
CA SER A 69 -0.30 16.60 -7.49
C SER A 69 -0.75 17.79 -6.66
N GLU A 70 0.11 18.24 -5.76
CA GLU A 70 -0.03 19.50 -5.06
C GLU A 70 0.84 20.56 -5.75
N ARG A 71 0.17 21.57 -6.32
CA ARG A 71 0.80 22.74 -6.96
C ARG A 71 1.86 22.38 -8.02
N ASP A 72 1.71 21.23 -8.69
CA ASP A 72 2.68 20.68 -9.64
C ASP A 72 4.10 20.44 -9.07
N LEU A 73 4.25 20.39 -7.75
CA LEU A 73 5.53 20.20 -7.05
C LEU A 73 5.67 18.81 -6.45
N LEU A 74 4.63 18.34 -5.77
CA LEU A 74 4.59 17.02 -5.14
C LEU A 74 3.56 16.17 -5.86
N TYR A 75 3.99 15.08 -6.48
CA TYR A 75 3.06 14.09 -7.02
C TYR A 75 2.98 12.91 -6.05
N TYR A 76 1.81 12.36 -5.86
CA TYR A 76 1.58 11.27 -4.93
C TYR A 76 0.49 10.37 -5.48
N CYS A 77 0.55 9.10 -5.11
CA CYS A 77 -0.53 8.18 -5.40
C CYS A 77 -1.61 8.32 -4.33
N GLU A 78 -2.86 8.47 -4.74
CA GLU A 78 -4.00 8.59 -3.84
C GLU A 78 -5.02 7.50 -4.13
N SER A 79 -5.57 6.92 -3.06
CA SER A 79 -6.70 6.01 -3.01
C SER A 79 -7.60 6.43 -1.85
N GLU A 80 -8.82 6.85 -2.15
CA GLU A 80 -9.82 7.19 -1.13
C GLU A 80 -10.28 5.92 -0.37
N GLY A 81 -10.15 4.75 -0.99
CA GLY A 81 -10.50 3.45 -0.44
C GLY A 81 -9.42 2.76 0.39
N GLU A 82 -8.36 3.46 0.82
CA GLU A 82 -7.27 2.91 1.64
C GLU A 82 -6.64 1.64 1.04
N HIS A 83 -6.24 1.70 -0.22
CA HIS A 83 -5.64 0.55 -0.91
C HIS A 83 -4.10 0.53 -0.89
N ILE A 84 -3.43 1.59 -0.40
CA ILE A 84 -1.96 1.71 -0.44
C ILE A 84 -1.34 0.96 0.73
N GLY A 85 -0.69 -0.18 0.49
CA GLY A 85 0.01 -0.93 1.55
C GLY A 85 1.43 -0.42 1.78
N GLY A 86 1.85 -0.22 3.02
CA GLY A 86 3.19 0.32 3.36
C GLY A 86 4.35 -0.50 2.77
N ASP A 87 4.41 -1.80 3.08
CA ASP A 87 5.45 -2.71 2.56
C ASP A 87 5.41 -2.81 1.02
N GLU A 88 4.21 -2.84 0.45
CA GLU A 88 4.00 -2.96 -1.00
C GLU A 88 4.39 -1.67 -1.74
N LEU A 89 4.11 -0.50 -1.14
CA LEU A 89 4.56 0.78 -1.67
C LEU A 89 6.09 0.84 -1.68
N ASN A 90 6.75 0.43 -0.60
CA ASN A 90 8.21 0.35 -0.53
C ASN A 90 8.77 -0.57 -1.62
N TYR A 91 8.18 -1.74 -1.80
CA TYR A 91 8.57 -2.69 -2.85
C TYR A 91 8.54 -2.05 -4.24
N TYR A 92 7.45 -1.40 -4.64
CA TYR A 92 7.37 -0.75 -5.95
C TYR A 92 8.29 0.46 -6.06
N CYS A 93 8.40 1.29 -5.02
CA CYS A 93 9.30 2.44 -5.03
C CYS A 93 10.77 2.02 -5.25
N THR A 94 11.23 1.01 -4.50
CA THR A 94 12.60 0.50 -4.63
C THR A 94 12.83 -0.19 -5.98
N GLN A 95 11.86 -0.97 -6.48
CA GLN A 95 11.91 -1.54 -7.82
C GLN A 95 11.98 -0.47 -8.93
N ASN A 96 11.39 0.71 -8.70
CA ASN A 96 11.42 1.85 -9.61
C ASN A 96 12.62 2.79 -9.36
N GLY A 97 13.57 2.42 -8.50
CA GLY A 97 14.84 3.10 -8.31
C GLY A 97 14.87 4.16 -7.20
N ALA A 98 13.83 4.23 -6.36
CA ALA A 98 13.85 5.05 -5.15
C ALA A 98 14.58 4.34 -3.99
N GLY A 99 14.99 5.11 -2.98
CA GLY A 99 15.63 4.56 -1.78
C GLY A 99 14.66 4.03 -0.74
N ASP A 100 13.44 4.59 -0.68
CA ASP A 100 12.40 4.25 0.30
C ASP A 100 11.02 4.78 -0.16
N SER A 101 10.01 4.69 0.72
CA SER A 101 8.65 5.19 0.52
C SER A 101 8.06 5.80 1.78
N VAL A 102 7.06 6.66 1.63
CA VAL A 102 6.25 7.21 2.74
C VAL A 102 4.78 7.06 2.39
N ALA A 103 3.96 6.59 3.33
CA ALA A 103 2.52 6.40 3.19
C ALA A 103 1.75 6.99 4.39
N TRP A 104 0.53 7.47 4.15
CA TRP A 104 -0.37 8.03 5.18
C TRP A 104 -1.86 8.03 4.81
#